data_AF-A0A1C6KYK4-F1
#
_entry.id   AF-A0A1C6KYK4-F1
#
_cell.length_a   1.000
_cell.length_b   1.000
_cell.length_c   1.000
_cell.angle_alpha   90.00
_cell.angle_beta   90.00
_cell.angle_gamma   90.00
#
_symmetry.space_group_name_H-M   'P 1'
#
loop_
_entity.id
_entity.type
_entity.pdbx_description
1 polymer ?
#
loop_
_entity_poly.entity_id
_entity_poly.type
_entity_poly.pdbx_seq_one_letter_code
_entity_poly.pdbx_strand_id
1 'polypeptide(L)'
;MAYNKAKEEYRWNQWKAEEEKILREQGVDEETIQKLREYDWNDFNAERRFREHQTSLLDCMELLLEEKETKESQPESVEALLDTEEYTEAYY
;
A
#
# COMPACT_ATOMS: atom_id res chain seq x y z
N MET A 1 8.59 1.17 10.42
CA MET A 1 9.65 2.06 9.89
C MET A 1 9.03 2.80 8.71
N ALA A 2 8.89 4.13 8.77
CA ALA A 2 8.16 4.88 7.75
C ALA A 2 8.94 4.93 6.42
N TYR A 3 8.24 4.76 5.31
CA TYR A 3 8.78 4.84 3.95
C TYR A 3 9.28 6.25 3.63
N ASN A 4 10.60 6.43 3.43
CA ASN A 4 11.18 7.74 3.10
C ASN A 4 11.30 7.92 1.58
N LYS A 5 10.24 8.51 1.00
CA LYS A 5 10.06 8.73 -0.44
C LYS A 5 11.26 9.41 -1.10
N ALA A 6 11.74 10.50 -0.51
CA ALA A 6 12.83 11.30 -1.08
C ALA A 6 14.15 10.53 -1.13
N LYS A 7 14.43 9.71 -0.11
CA LYS A 7 15.65 8.90 -0.05
C LYS A 7 15.63 7.76 -1.07
N GLU A 8 14.48 7.15 -1.31
CA GLU A 8 14.33 6.10 -2.32
C GLU A 8 14.45 6.63 -3.74
N GLU A 9 13.79 7.75 -4.04
CA GLU A 9 13.90 8.40 -5.35
C GLU A 9 15.34 8.82 -5.66
N TYR A 10 16.06 9.35 -4.66
CA TYR A 10 17.48 9.68 -4.81
C TYR A 10 18.31 8.44 -5.17
N ARG A 11 18.14 7.34 -4.44
CA ARG A 11 18.87 6.08 -4.69
C ARG A 11 18.54 5.50 -6.07
N TRP A 12 17.27 5.52 -6.44
CA TRP A 12 16.81 5.04 -7.73
C TRP A 12 17.39 5.87 -8.88
N ASN A 13 17.41 7.19 -8.74
CA ASN A 13 18.03 8.08 -9.74
C ASN A 13 19.54 7.85 -9.87
N GLN A 14 20.26 7.64 -8.77
CA GLN A 14 21.70 7.34 -8.82
C GLN A 14 21.97 6.01 -9.54
N TRP A 15 21.23 4.97 -9.17
CA TRP A 15 21.38 3.65 -9.79
C TRP A 15 21.08 3.68 -11.29
N LYS A 16 19.98 4.35 -11.69
CA LYS A 16 19.62 4.49 -13.10
C LYS A 16 20.61 5.34 -13.89
N ALA A 17 21.17 6.39 -13.30
CA ALA A 17 22.21 7.18 -13.96
C ALA A 17 23.48 6.36 -14.24
N GLU A 18 23.88 5.46 -13.32
CA GLU A 18 24.99 4.53 -13.53
C GLU A 18 24.66 3.50 -14.63
N GLU A 19 23.44 2.95 -14.62
CA GLU A 19 22.97 2.02 -15.65
C GLU A 19 22.99 2.66 -17.04
N GLU A 20 22.41 3.85 -17.20
CA GLU A 20 22.42 4.59 -18.47
C GLU A 20 23.85 4.91 -18.93
N LYS A 21 24.76 5.23 -18.01
CA LYS A 21 26.17 5.47 -18.35
C LYS A 21 26.80 4.22 -18.96
N ILE A 22 26.56 3.05 -18.37
CA ILE A 22 27.05 1.77 -18.90
C ILE A 22 26.44 1.49 -20.28
N LEU A 23 25.15 1.76 -20.48
CA LEU A 23 24.48 1.56 -21.78
C LEU A 23 25.09 2.45 -22.87
N ARG A 24 25.41 3.71 -22.56
CA ARG A 24 26.12 4.61 -23.49
C ARG A 24 27.52 4.09 -23.81
N GLU A 25 28.26 3.61 -22.81
CA GLU A 25 29.59 3.01 -23.00
C GLU A 25 29.54 1.74 -23.87
N GLN A 26 28.44 0.99 -23.83
CA GLN A 26 28.21 -0.18 -24.68
C GLN A 26 27.72 0.16 -26.10
N GLY A 27 27.51 1.45 -26.42
CA GLY A 27 27.07 1.90 -27.73
C GLY A 27 25.57 1.71 -27.99
N VAL A 28 24.76 1.63 -26.94
CA VAL A 28 23.29 1.66 -27.06
C VAL A 28 22.87 3.07 -27.49
N ASP A 29 21.93 3.14 -28.42
CA ASP A 29 21.40 4.41 -28.92
C ASP A 29 20.66 5.20 -27.82
N GLU A 30 20.86 6.52 -27.78
CA GLU A 30 20.29 7.38 -26.73
C GLU A 30 18.75 7.38 -26.76
N GLU A 31 18.11 7.19 -27.92
CA GLU A 31 16.65 7.05 -28.03
C GLU A 31 16.16 5.78 -27.30
N THR A 32 16.95 4.71 -27.36
CA THR A 32 16.64 3.45 -26.67
C THR A 32 16.81 3.60 -25.16
N ILE A 33 17.88 4.28 -24.73
CA ILE A 33 18.14 4.60 -23.32
C ILE A 33 17.02 5.48 -22.76
N GLN A 34 16.61 6.52 -23.49
CA GLN A 34 15.52 7.41 -23.11
C GLN A 34 14.19 6.67 -22.98
N LYS A 35 13.84 5.81 -23.93
CA LYS A 35 12.64 4.96 -23.85
C LYS A 35 12.67 4.05 -22.63
N LEU A 36 13.81 3.39 -22.36
CA LEU A 36 13.98 2.54 -21.17
C LEU A 36 13.79 3.35 -19.88
N ARG A 37 14.38 4.53 -19.80
CA ARG A 37 14.24 5.45 -18.66
C ARG A 37 12.79 5.84 -18.40
N GLU A 38 12.01 6.10 -19.44
CA GLU A 38 10.59 6.40 -19.34
C GLU A 38 9.76 5.20 -18.85
N TYR A 39 10.04 4.00 -19.38
CA TYR A 39 9.40 2.76 -18.92
C TYR A 39 9.70 2.48 -17.44
N ASP A 40 10.97 2.56 -17.06
CA ASP A 40 11.40 2.34 -15.68
C ASP A 40 10.80 3.36 -14.71
N TRP A 41 10.64 4.62 -15.15
CA TRP A 41 10.00 5.66 -14.34
C TRP A 41 8.51 5.39 -14.09
N ASN A 42 7.81 4.87 -15.11
CA ASN A 42 6.41 4.51 -14.97
C ASN A 42 6.23 3.35 -13.98
N ASP A 43 7.07 2.33 -14.07
CA ASP A 43 7.05 1.19 -13.15
C ASP A 43 7.38 1.62 -11.71
N PHE A 44 8.42 2.44 -11.53
CA PHE A 44 8.77 3.00 -10.22
C PHE A 44 7.63 3.85 -9.62
N ASN A 45 6.94 4.66 -10.44
CA ASN A 45 5.79 5.42 -9.99
C ASN A 45 4.58 4.56 -9.63
N ALA A 46 4.33 3.47 -10.36
CA ALA A 46 3.26 2.54 -10.05
C ALA A 46 3.50 1.84 -8.71
N GLU A 47 4.72 1.34 -8.48
CA GLU A 47 5.13 0.74 -7.21
C GLU A 47 5.04 1.75 -6.05
N ARG A 48 5.47 3.00 -6.28
CA ARG A 48 5.33 4.08 -5.29
C ARG A 48 3.88 4.31 -4.89
N ARG A 49 2.97 4.40 -5.87
CA ARG A 49 1.52 4.57 -5.63
C ARG A 49 0.96 3.38 -4.86
N PHE A 50 1.35 2.16 -5.23
CA PHE A 50 0.92 0.95 -4.54
C PHE A 50 1.29 0.98 -3.05
N ARG A 51 2.56 1.28 -2.72
CA ARG A 51 3.02 1.37 -1.33
C ARG A 51 2.32 2.47 -0.53
N GLU A 52 2.05 3.60 -1.15
CA GLU A 52 1.29 4.69 -0.53
C GLU A 52 -0.14 4.25 -0.21
N HIS A 53 -0.83 3.60 -1.16
CA HIS A 53 -2.17 3.06 -0.94
C HIS A 53 -2.19 1.96 0.12
N GLN A 54 -1.20 1.07 0.12
CA GLN A 54 -1.10 0.00 1.12
C GLN A 54 -0.87 0.58 2.52
N THR A 55 -0.03 1.59 2.66
CA THR A 55 0.19 2.27 3.95
C THR A 55 -1.10 2.95 4.41
N SER A 56 -1.78 3.69 3.53
CA SER A 56 -3.07 4.33 3.85
C SER A 56 -4.16 3.34 4.24
N LEU A 57 -4.21 2.17 3.61
CA LEU A 57 -5.15 1.11 3.96
C LEU A 57 -4.86 0.56 5.36
N LEU A 58 -3.58 0.31 5.67
CA LEU A 58 -3.16 -0.18 6.98
C LEU A 58 -3.51 0.82 8.08
N ASP A 59 -3.24 2.11 7.86
CA ASP A 59 -3.61 3.19 8.80
C ASP A 59 -5.14 3.25 9.02
N CYS A 60 -5.95 3.10 7.95
CA CYS A 60 -7.41 3.02 8.09
C CYS A 60 -7.87 1.79 8.88
N MET A 61 -7.24 0.64 8.64
CA MET A 61 -7.58 -0.60 9.33
C MET A 61 -7.22 -0.54 10.83
N GLU A 62 -6.10 0.10 11.17
CA GLU A 62 -5.70 0.35 12.57
C GLU A 62 -6.75 1.20 13.31
N LEU A 63 -7.22 2.30 12.69
CA LEU A 63 -8.28 3.15 13.26
C LEU A 63 -9.61 2.38 13.47
N LEU A 64 -9.99 1.53 12.51
CA LEU A 64 -11.22 0.73 12.62
C LEU A 64 -11.12 -0.32 13.74
N LEU A 65 -9.95 -0.90 13.96
CA LEU A 65 -9.72 -1.86 15.04
C LEU A 65 -9.77 -1.16 16.41
N GLU A 66 -9.16 0.03 16.55
CA GLU A 66 -9.19 0.81 17.79
C GLU A 66 -10.63 1.29 18.14
N GLU A 67 -11.44 1.62 17.13
CA GLU A 67 -12.86 1.94 17.33
C GLU A 67 -13.68 0.73 17.81
N LYS A 68 -13.34 -0.48 17.36
CA LYS A 68 -14.03 -1.71 17.80
C LYS A 68 -13.63 -2.13 19.20
N GLU A 69 -12.35 -2.03 19.56
CA GLU A 69 -11.90 -2.33 20.93
C GLU A 69 -12.53 -1.39 21.97
N THR A 70 -12.85 -0.14 21.59
CA THR A 70 -13.51 0.82 22.48
C THR A 70 -15.04 0.65 22.58
N LYS A 71 -15.66 -0.14 21.70
CA LYS A 71 -17.13 -0.29 21.61
C LYS A 71 -17.66 -1.69 21.87
N GLU A 72 -16.84 -2.73 21.73
CA GLU A 72 -17.26 -4.11 21.99
C GLU A 72 -17.04 -4.45 23.47
N SER A 73 -18.05 -4.14 24.32
CA SER A 73 -18.21 -4.87 25.57
C SER A 73 -18.41 -6.34 25.21
N GLN A 74 -17.44 -7.18 25.56
CA GLN A 74 -17.61 -8.63 25.46
C GLN A 74 -18.94 -9.01 26.13
N PRO A 75 -19.79 -9.81 25.49
CA PRO A 75 -20.99 -10.31 26.15
C PRO A 75 -20.54 -11.10 27.40
N GLU A 76 -21.04 -10.71 28.58
CA GLU A 76 -20.63 -11.32 29.86
C GLU A 76 -20.96 -12.82 29.92
N SER A 77 -21.88 -13.31 29.09
CA SER A 77 -22.19 -14.73 28.95
C SER A 77 -22.74 -15.09 27.57
N VAL A 78 -22.71 -16.39 27.26
CA VAL A 78 -23.31 -16.96 26.03
C VAL A 78 -24.82 -16.72 25.99
N GLU A 79 -25.49 -16.61 27.14
CA GLU A 79 -26.93 -16.30 27.19
C GLU A 79 -27.22 -14.86 26.71
N ALA A 80 -26.37 -13.88 27.04
CA ALA A 80 -26.56 -12.48 26.64
C ALA A 80 -26.43 -12.27 25.12
N LEU A 81 -25.68 -13.13 24.41
CA LEU A 81 -25.60 -13.12 22.95
C LEU A 81 -26.91 -13.59 22.31
N LEU A 82 -27.51 -14.64 22.85
CA LEU A 82 -28.73 -15.25 22.32
C LEU A 82 -29.98 -14.36 22.52
N ASP A 83 -29.95 -13.43 23.47
CA ASP A 83 -31.06 -12.50 23.77
C ASP A 83 -31.16 -11.35 22.74
N THR A 84 -30.11 -11.13 21.93
CA THR A 84 -30.10 -10.08 20.90
C THR A 84 -30.71 -10.49 19.56
N GLU A 85 -30.94 -11.79 19.36
CA GLU A 85 -31.68 -12.31 18.22
C GLU A 85 -33.15 -12.52 18.62
N GLU A 86 -33.91 -11.43 18.71
CA GLU A 86 -35.38 -11.53 18.77
C GLU A 86 -35.86 -12.06 17.41
N TYR A 87 -36.04 -13.39 17.32
CA TYR A 87 -36.67 -14.04 16.19
C TYR A 87 -38.10 -13.51 16.08
N THR A 88 -38.32 -12.55 15.18
CA THR A 88 -39.68 -12.09 14.85
C THR A 88 -40.41 -13.22 14.15
N GLU A 89 -41.07 -14.06 14.94
CA GLU A 89 -41.99 -15.08 14.46
C GLU A 89 -43.27 -14.37 13.96
N ALA A 90 -43.16 -13.75 12.78
CA ALA A 90 -44.32 -13.32 12.03
C ALA A 90 -44.97 -14.55 11.39
N TYR A 91 -45.71 -15.31 12.19
CA TYR A 91 -46.64 -16.32 11.70
C TYR A 91 -48.09 -15.99 12.09
N TYR A 92 -48.84 -15.64 11.03
CA TYR A 92 -50.28 -15.40 10.86
C TYR A 92 -50.88 -14.09 11.40
#